data_AF-A0AAD7A8R9-F1
#
_entry.id   AF-A0AAD7A8R9-F1
#
_cell.length_a   1.000
_cell.length_b   1.000
_cell.length_c   1.000
_cell.angle_alpha   90.00
_cell.angle_beta   90.00
_cell.angle_gamma   90.00
#
_symmetry.space_group_name_H-M   'P 1'
#
loop_
_entity.id
_entity.type
_entity.pdbx_description
1 polymer ?
#
loop_
_entity_poly.entity_id
_entity_poly.type
_entity_poly.pdbx_seq_one_letter_code
_entity_poly.pdbx_strand_id
1 'polypeptide(L)'
;MTSTVFQKAFNEIGLSTFLSSPRDVYLIILQRGIRLLVYGQSSLILTAFLKSLAFTDFQMGLFMTLILLGDAAGSLVLTIYADRLGRAKVLLGGSLLMVASGLVFASSQTYIVLLLAAMVGVITPSGNEVGPFRAIEESILAQLTERDNRSTIFAWHFTLSGLAIALGNLSGGWITRALQQHLGWTAMSAYRGIFLLYSAAGLFNSVLTMALSVKVEIQRKSNSSAEEEDGLFEMGEEEDEVVEETKETTALVFSPETKRKVWLLSALFGVDNLSAGLVPVSIIVYFFTTKFHVDEGTLGNTFFTTSFVAAISNIVAGSLARRFGNIRTMAFTHLPSAIFLALVPLPSNFQFARAILIAVFCTTKMDMAPRTAFLASYISAEERTAVMGIINVVKIFSQSIGPTVTGLFASHGKIWLSFVIAGVLQASYDLAMLYFFTTAVSVS
;
A
#
# COMPACT_ATOMS: atom_id res chain seq x y z
N MET A 1 -22.50 -16.32 30.65
CA MET A 1 -22.32 -14.89 30.31
C MET A 1 -21.05 -14.60 29.51
N THR A 2 -19.93 -15.29 29.73
CA THR A 2 -18.70 -15.13 28.94
C THR A 2 -18.82 -15.62 27.49
N SER A 3 -19.60 -16.68 27.23
CA SER A 3 -19.83 -17.21 25.87
C SER A 3 -20.58 -16.22 24.96
N THR A 4 -21.58 -15.49 25.47
CA THR A 4 -22.40 -14.58 24.66
C THR A 4 -21.68 -13.29 24.27
N VAL A 5 -20.78 -12.79 25.12
CA VAL A 5 -19.95 -11.62 24.81
C VAL A 5 -18.88 -11.98 23.78
N PHE A 6 -18.23 -13.13 23.94
CA PHE A 6 -17.25 -13.62 22.97
C PHE A 6 -17.90 -13.85 21.60
N GLN A 7 -19.08 -14.46 21.55
CA GLN A 7 -19.79 -14.76 20.30
C GLN A 7 -20.34 -13.50 19.62
N LYS A 8 -20.76 -12.49 20.39
CA LYS A 8 -21.09 -11.16 19.86
C LYS A 8 -19.85 -10.46 19.29
N ALA A 9 -18.75 -10.41 20.03
CA ALA A 9 -17.50 -9.84 19.52
C ALA A 9 -16.98 -10.59 18.28
N PHE A 10 -17.10 -11.92 18.26
CA PHE A 10 -16.70 -12.78 17.15
C PHE A 10 -17.48 -12.49 15.86
N ASN A 11 -18.78 -12.21 15.99
CA ASN A 11 -19.64 -11.81 14.87
C ASN A 11 -19.48 -10.33 14.51
N GLU A 12 -19.25 -9.43 15.48
CA GLU A 12 -19.03 -8.00 15.24
C GLU A 12 -17.72 -7.71 14.50
N ILE A 13 -16.67 -8.49 14.73
CA ILE A 13 -15.41 -8.41 13.97
C ILE A 13 -15.53 -9.15 12.61
N GLY A 14 -16.64 -9.86 12.38
CA GLY A 14 -16.91 -10.61 11.16
C GLY A 14 -15.97 -11.80 10.96
N LEU A 15 -15.42 -12.36 12.04
CA LEU A 15 -14.49 -13.49 11.97
C LEU A 15 -15.19 -14.77 11.48
N SER A 16 -16.47 -14.95 11.79
CA SER A 16 -17.30 -16.05 11.26
C SER A 16 -17.40 -15.99 9.73
N THR A 17 -17.69 -14.81 9.17
CA THR A 17 -17.70 -14.56 7.71
C THR A 17 -16.34 -14.83 7.08
N PHE A 18 -15.26 -14.43 7.74
CA PHE A 18 -13.91 -14.73 7.26
C PHE A 18 -13.62 -16.24 7.27
N LEU A 19 -14.03 -16.96 8.32
CA LEU A 19 -13.83 -18.40 8.47
C LEU A 19 -14.70 -19.27 7.54
N SER A 20 -15.81 -18.73 7.03
CA SER A 20 -16.66 -19.41 6.05
C SER A 20 -16.30 -19.09 4.59
N SER A 21 -15.24 -18.30 4.36
CA SER A 21 -14.84 -17.87 3.02
C SER A 21 -14.32 -19.03 2.15
N PRO A 22 -14.45 -18.94 0.81
CA PRO A 22 -13.95 -19.98 -0.08
C PRO A 22 -12.42 -20.06 -0.03
N ARG A 23 -11.88 -21.24 -0.37
CA ARG A 23 -10.42 -21.52 -0.39
C ARG A 23 -9.60 -20.43 -1.09
N ASP A 24 -10.06 -19.94 -2.23
CA ASP A 24 -9.34 -18.95 -3.03
C ASP A 24 -9.16 -17.60 -2.28
N VAL A 25 -10.09 -17.22 -1.40
CA VAL A 25 -9.95 -16.03 -0.54
C VAL A 25 -8.75 -16.17 0.40
N TYR A 26 -8.59 -17.34 1.03
CA TYR A 26 -7.43 -17.61 1.89
C TYR A 26 -6.13 -17.64 1.10
N LEU A 27 -6.13 -18.23 -0.11
CA LEU A 27 -4.95 -18.26 -0.96
C LEU A 27 -4.49 -16.85 -1.33
N ILE A 28 -5.40 -15.98 -1.78
CA ILE A 28 -5.08 -14.59 -2.12
C ILE A 28 -4.55 -13.82 -0.90
N ILE A 29 -5.22 -13.94 0.25
CA ILE A 29 -4.79 -13.26 1.48
C ILE A 29 -3.43 -13.77 1.96
N LEU A 30 -3.17 -15.08 1.86
CA LEU A 30 -1.89 -15.68 2.21
C LEU A 30 -0.78 -15.20 1.26
N GLN A 31 -1.02 -15.20 -0.05
CA GLN A 31 -0.05 -14.72 -1.04
C GLN A 31 0.38 -13.29 -0.78
N ARG A 32 -0.60 -12.42 -0.52
CA ARG A 32 -0.36 -11.03 -0.15
C ARG A 32 0.39 -10.92 1.17
N GLY A 33 0.00 -11.69 2.19
CA GLY A 33 0.69 -11.72 3.47
C GLY A 33 2.18 -12.08 3.32
N ILE A 34 2.49 -13.13 2.57
CA ILE A 34 3.87 -13.56 2.30
C ILE A 34 4.65 -12.46 1.56
N ARG A 35 4.03 -11.84 0.56
CA ARG A 35 4.65 -10.75 -0.21
C ARG A 35 4.96 -9.54 0.67
N LEU A 36 4.00 -9.11 1.49
CA LEU A 36 4.18 -7.98 2.38
C LEU A 36 5.14 -8.24 3.55
N LEU A 37 5.24 -9.50 3.99
CA LEU A 37 6.28 -9.93 4.93
C LEU A 37 7.67 -9.68 4.34
N VAL A 38 7.94 -10.14 3.12
CA VAL A 38 9.25 -9.92 2.50
C VAL A 38 9.48 -8.47 2.08
N TYR A 39 8.43 -7.68 1.82
CA TYR A 39 8.55 -6.23 1.60
C TYR A 39 8.97 -5.49 2.87
N GLY A 40 8.43 -5.89 4.03
CA GLY A 40 8.91 -5.41 5.33
C GLY A 40 10.41 -5.68 5.50
N GLN A 41 10.82 -6.93 5.28
CA GLN A 41 12.24 -7.33 5.35
C GLN A 41 13.12 -6.52 4.40
N SER A 42 12.76 -6.44 3.11
CA SER A 42 13.58 -5.76 2.10
C SER A 42 13.65 -4.26 2.35
N SER A 43 12.55 -3.60 2.72
CA SER A 43 12.53 -2.16 2.97
C SER A 43 13.46 -1.74 4.13
N LEU A 44 13.62 -2.61 5.11
CA LEU A 44 14.52 -2.41 6.25
C LEU A 44 16.00 -2.42 5.81
N ILE A 45 16.38 -3.33 4.92
CA ILE A 45 17.78 -3.49 4.52
C ILE A 45 18.16 -2.75 3.23
N LEU A 46 17.20 -2.27 2.43
CA LEU A 46 17.45 -1.79 1.07
C LEU A 46 18.49 -0.68 1.01
N THR A 47 18.34 0.37 1.83
CA THR A 47 19.31 1.49 1.83
C THR A 47 20.66 1.04 2.37
N ALA A 48 20.70 0.16 3.37
CA ALA A 48 21.94 -0.37 3.92
C ALA A 48 22.69 -1.24 2.89
N PHE A 49 21.95 -2.02 2.10
CA PHE A 49 22.48 -2.80 0.99
C PHE A 49 23.07 -1.90 -0.10
N LEU A 50 22.33 -0.90 -0.58
CA LEU A 50 22.83 0.04 -1.59
C LEU A 50 24.05 0.82 -1.09
N LYS A 51 24.07 1.22 0.18
CA LYS A 51 25.22 1.88 0.81
C LYS A 51 26.43 0.94 0.90
N SER A 52 26.23 -0.34 1.17
CA SER A 52 27.31 -1.35 1.20
C SER A 52 27.96 -1.57 -0.18
N LEU A 53 27.25 -1.27 -1.26
CA LEU A 53 27.76 -1.23 -2.64
C LEU A 53 28.45 0.10 -2.99
N ALA A 54 28.65 0.97 -1.99
CA ALA A 54 29.26 2.29 -2.13
C ALA A 54 28.49 3.26 -3.05
N PHE A 55 27.18 3.09 -3.22
CA PHE A 55 26.35 4.09 -3.90
C PHE A 55 26.20 5.36 -3.06
N THR A 56 26.18 6.50 -3.73
CA THR A 56 26.05 7.80 -3.06
C THR A 56 24.63 8.03 -2.54
N ASP A 57 24.49 8.92 -1.57
CA ASP A 57 23.19 9.26 -0.97
C ASP A 57 22.19 9.79 -2.02
N PHE A 58 22.69 10.57 -2.98
CA PHE A 58 21.88 11.02 -4.12
C PHE A 58 21.47 9.86 -5.03
N GLN A 59 22.39 8.95 -5.37
CA GLN A 59 22.08 7.77 -6.17
C GLN A 59 21.03 6.88 -5.49
N MET A 60 21.12 6.67 -4.18
CA MET A 60 20.10 5.91 -3.45
C MET A 60 18.74 6.61 -3.49
N GLY A 61 18.70 7.93 -3.31
CA GLY A 61 17.46 8.70 -3.44
C GLY A 61 16.83 8.59 -4.84
N LEU A 62 17.65 8.75 -5.89
CA LEU A 62 17.24 8.59 -7.28
C LEU A 62 16.75 7.16 -7.57
N PHE A 63 17.44 6.16 -7.02
CA PHE A 63 17.06 4.75 -7.13
C PHE A 63 15.64 4.52 -6.58
N MET A 64 15.34 5.00 -5.37
CA MET A 64 14.01 4.88 -4.79
C MET A 64 12.93 5.63 -5.58
N THR A 65 13.23 6.82 -6.09
CA THR A 65 12.33 7.59 -6.96
C THR A 65 11.97 6.81 -8.22
N LEU A 66 12.97 6.28 -8.92
CA LEU A 66 12.78 5.55 -10.17
C LEU A 66 12.04 4.22 -9.96
N ILE A 67 12.25 3.56 -8.81
CA ILE A 67 11.42 2.41 -8.42
C ILE A 67 9.96 2.81 -8.30
N LEU A 68 9.64 3.87 -7.53
CA LEU A 68 8.25 4.29 -7.34
C LEU A 68 7.58 4.68 -8.67
N LEU A 69 8.31 5.31 -9.58
CA LEU A 69 7.83 5.58 -10.94
C LEU A 69 7.63 4.29 -11.75
N GLY A 70 8.54 3.32 -11.64
CA GLY A 70 8.42 2.01 -12.25
C GLY A 70 7.20 1.24 -11.76
N ASP A 71 6.99 1.19 -10.45
CA ASP A 71 5.81 0.60 -9.80
C ASP A 71 4.51 1.26 -10.30
N ALA A 72 4.51 2.60 -10.45
CA ALA A 72 3.37 3.34 -10.99
C ALA A 72 3.05 2.95 -12.44
N ALA A 73 4.07 2.96 -13.30
CA ALA A 73 3.94 2.64 -14.71
C ALA A 73 3.50 1.17 -14.90
N GLY A 74 4.14 0.25 -14.17
CA GLY A 74 3.77 -1.16 -14.16
C GLY A 74 2.35 -1.39 -13.67
N SER A 75 1.91 -0.65 -12.65
CA SER A 75 0.52 -0.70 -12.16
C SER A 75 -0.49 -0.28 -13.21
N LEU A 76 -0.22 0.82 -13.91
CA LEU A 76 -1.09 1.34 -14.96
C LEU A 76 -1.19 0.35 -16.13
N VAL A 77 -0.06 -0.16 -16.60
CA VAL A 77 0.00 -1.15 -17.69
C VAL A 77 -0.76 -2.42 -17.29
N LEU A 78 -0.45 -3.00 -16.13
CA LEU A 78 -1.11 -4.24 -15.71
C LEU A 78 -2.59 -4.03 -15.42
N THR A 79 -3.03 -2.89 -14.91
CA THR A 79 -4.47 -2.63 -14.71
C THR A 79 -5.24 -2.61 -16.04
N ILE A 80 -4.64 -2.07 -17.12
CA ILE A 80 -5.28 -2.02 -18.45
C ILE A 80 -5.32 -3.39 -19.12
N TYR A 81 -4.26 -4.20 -18.95
CA TYR A 81 -4.12 -5.47 -19.67
C TYR A 81 -4.47 -6.72 -18.84
N ALA A 82 -4.61 -6.62 -17.51
CA ALA A 82 -4.80 -7.78 -16.64
C ALA A 82 -6.05 -8.59 -16.97
N ASP A 83 -7.16 -7.92 -17.26
CA ASP A 83 -8.43 -8.58 -17.56
C ASP A 83 -8.38 -9.33 -18.91
N ARG A 84 -7.47 -8.95 -19.81
CA ARG A 84 -7.23 -9.67 -21.08
C ARG A 84 -6.25 -10.84 -20.93
N LEU A 85 -5.28 -10.71 -20.02
CA LEU A 85 -4.25 -11.73 -19.77
C LEU A 85 -4.75 -12.86 -18.86
N GLY A 86 -5.75 -12.56 -18.02
CA GLY A 86 -6.24 -13.44 -16.96
C GLY A 86 -5.59 -13.11 -15.63
N ARG A 87 -6.40 -13.00 -14.57
CA ARG A 87 -5.96 -12.49 -13.26
C ARG A 87 -4.95 -13.42 -12.60
N ALA A 88 -5.15 -14.74 -12.67
CA ALA A 88 -4.21 -15.70 -12.10
C ALA A 88 -2.85 -15.65 -12.82
N LYS A 89 -2.84 -15.44 -14.14
CA LYS A 89 -1.60 -15.34 -14.91
C LYS A 89 -0.81 -14.09 -14.56
N VAL A 90 -1.48 -12.98 -14.29
CA VAL A 90 -0.79 -11.76 -13.83
C VAL A 90 -0.20 -11.94 -12.45
N LEU A 91 -0.93 -12.56 -11.51
CA LEU A 91 -0.40 -12.89 -10.18
C LEU A 91 0.82 -13.82 -10.27
N LEU A 92 0.79 -14.81 -11.16
CA LEU A 92 1.90 -15.73 -11.39
C LEU A 92 3.10 -15.00 -12.00
N GLY A 93 2.88 -14.22 -13.06
CA GLY A 93 3.94 -13.44 -13.72
C GLY A 93 4.63 -12.49 -12.75
N GLY A 94 3.86 -11.79 -11.92
CA GLY A 94 4.42 -10.93 -10.89
C GLY A 94 5.18 -11.70 -9.80
N SER A 95 4.70 -12.87 -9.38
CA SER A 95 5.43 -13.73 -8.43
C SER A 95 6.76 -14.22 -9.02
N LEU A 96 6.80 -14.55 -10.31
CA LEU A 96 8.05 -14.91 -11.03
C LEU A 96 9.00 -13.72 -11.16
N LEU A 97 8.48 -12.51 -11.39
CA LEU A 97 9.29 -11.29 -11.39
C LEU A 97 9.90 -11.00 -10.02
N MET A 98 9.21 -11.30 -8.92
CA MET A 98 9.79 -11.25 -7.57
C MET A 98 10.96 -12.23 -7.40
N VAL A 99 10.85 -13.45 -7.95
CA VAL A 99 11.96 -14.42 -7.93
C VAL A 99 13.16 -13.86 -8.69
N ALA A 100 12.93 -13.35 -9.89
CA ALA A 100 13.98 -12.79 -10.73
C ALA A 100 14.67 -11.59 -10.05
N SER A 101 13.91 -10.65 -9.46
CA SER A 101 14.48 -9.48 -8.80
C SER A 101 15.28 -9.84 -7.55
N GLY A 102 14.77 -10.75 -6.71
CA GLY A 102 15.50 -11.22 -5.54
C GLY A 102 16.82 -11.92 -5.91
N LEU A 103 16.83 -12.74 -6.96
CA LEU A 103 18.06 -13.38 -7.46
C LEU A 103 19.07 -12.36 -8.04
N VAL A 104 18.58 -11.32 -8.70
CA VAL A 104 19.42 -10.22 -9.19
C VAL A 104 20.04 -9.44 -8.03
N PHE A 105 19.28 -9.12 -6.99
CA PHE A 105 19.82 -8.45 -5.80
C PHE A 105 20.78 -9.34 -4.99
N ALA A 106 20.58 -10.66 -5.02
CA ALA A 106 21.47 -11.61 -4.38
C ALA A 106 22.82 -11.76 -5.09
N SER A 107 22.90 -11.49 -6.40
CA SER A 107 24.10 -11.75 -7.21
C SER A 107 24.79 -10.50 -7.79
N SER A 108 24.02 -9.46 -8.13
CA SER A 108 24.50 -8.28 -8.83
C SER A 108 25.04 -7.19 -7.90
N GLN A 109 25.85 -6.31 -8.46
CA GLN A 109 26.40 -5.11 -7.82
C GLN A 109 26.21 -3.86 -8.70
N THR A 110 25.72 -4.04 -9.93
CA THR A 110 25.62 -2.98 -10.92
C THR A 110 24.34 -2.17 -10.70
N TYR A 111 24.49 -0.85 -10.50
CA TYR A 111 23.38 0.06 -10.23
C TYR A 111 22.20 -0.10 -11.19
N ILE A 112 22.46 -0.08 -12.50
CA ILE A 112 21.42 -0.15 -13.54
C ILE A 112 20.69 -1.51 -13.49
N VAL A 113 21.42 -2.60 -13.28
CA VAL A 113 20.84 -3.95 -13.23
C VAL A 113 19.93 -4.10 -12.00
N LEU A 114 20.38 -3.63 -10.84
CA LEU A 114 19.58 -3.60 -9.62
C LEU A 114 18.35 -2.70 -9.78
N LEU A 115 18.49 -1.55 -10.44
CA LEU A 115 17.42 -0.60 -10.64
C LEU A 115 16.32 -1.19 -11.53
N LEU A 116 16.69 -1.75 -12.69
CA LEU A 116 15.73 -2.39 -13.59
C LEU A 116 15.02 -3.57 -12.91
N ALA A 117 15.76 -4.38 -12.14
CA ALA A 117 15.18 -5.45 -11.36
C ALA A 117 14.20 -4.97 -10.29
N ALA A 118 14.50 -3.86 -9.61
CA ALA A 118 13.61 -3.29 -8.60
C ALA A 118 12.35 -2.65 -9.21
N MET A 119 12.48 -1.96 -10.34
CA MET A 119 11.36 -1.34 -11.07
C MET A 119 10.36 -2.38 -11.62
N VAL A 120 10.86 -3.53 -12.09
CA VAL A 120 10.02 -4.57 -12.71
C VAL A 120 9.57 -5.61 -11.69
N GLY A 121 10.45 -6.02 -10.79
CA GLY A 121 10.21 -7.08 -9.81
C GLY A 121 9.71 -6.61 -8.46
N VAL A 122 9.11 -5.42 -8.40
CA VAL A 122 8.25 -4.93 -7.31
C VAL A 122 8.96 -4.91 -5.94
N ILE A 123 10.22 -4.47 -5.92
CA ILE A 123 10.93 -4.19 -4.66
C ILE A 123 10.63 -2.75 -4.26
N THR A 124 9.80 -2.54 -3.24
CA THR A 124 9.36 -1.20 -2.86
C THR A 124 10.18 -0.57 -1.71
N PRO A 125 10.60 0.70 -1.81
CA PRO A 125 11.28 1.42 -0.72
C PRO A 125 10.40 1.68 0.49
N SER A 126 9.08 1.67 0.28
CA SER A 126 8.09 2.04 1.30
C SER A 126 7.70 0.88 2.22
N GLY A 127 8.11 -0.36 1.89
CA GLY A 127 7.68 -1.57 2.57
C GLY A 127 6.19 -1.92 2.37
N ASN A 128 5.48 -1.18 1.52
CA ASN A 128 4.07 -1.38 1.22
C ASN A 128 3.84 -1.53 -0.28
N GLU A 129 2.73 -2.15 -0.65
CA GLU A 129 2.41 -2.40 -2.04
C GLU A 129 1.83 -1.17 -2.73
N VAL A 130 2.60 -0.63 -3.68
CA VAL A 130 2.19 0.45 -4.60
C VAL A 130 1.85 -0.13 -5.99
N GLY A 131 2.11 -1.43 -6.19
CA GLY A 131 1.99 -2.15 -7.46
C GLY A 131 0.59 -2.63 -7.85
N PRO A 132 0.46 -3.28 -9.04
CA PRO A 132 -0.82 -3.72 -9.62
C PRO A 132 -1.49 -4.87 -8.89
N PHE A 133 -0.72 -5.65 -8.12
CA PHE A 133 -1.25 -6.81 -7.40
C PHE A 133 -2.43 -6.45 -6.52
N ARG A 134 -2.35 -5.31 -5.81
CA ARG A 134 -3.40 -4.86 -4.92
C ARG A 134 -4.74 -4.71 -5.65
N ALA A 135 -4.75 -4.04 -6.80
CA ALA A 135 -5.97 -3.82 -7.57
C ALA A 135 -6.58 -5.14 -8.08
N ILE A 136 -5.73 -6.06 -8.52
CA ILE A 136 -6.14 -7.38 -9.01
C ILE A 136 -6.70 -8.23 -7.86
N GLU A 137 -6.02 -8.29 -6.73
CA GLU A 137 -6.44 -9.03 -5.53
C GLU A 137 -7.76 -8.49 -4.97
N GLU A 138 -7.90 -7.17 -4.85
CA GLU A 138 -9.14 -6.53 -4.39
C GLU A 138 -10.31 -6.87 -5.33
N SER A 139 -10.05 -6.92 -6.64
CA SER A 139 -11.04 -7.29 -7.64
C SER A 139 -11.44 -8.77 -7.57
N ILE A 140 -10.47 -9.68 -7.38
CA ILE A 140 -10.74 -11.12 -7.16
C ILE A 140 -11.55 -11.31 -5.88
N LEU A 141 -11.17 -10.68 -4.78
CA LEU A 141 -11.87 -10.79 -3.50
C LEU A 141 -13.30 -10.23 -3.60
N ALA A 142 -13.51 -9.12 -4.30
CA ALA A 142 -14.85 -8.59 -4.56
C ALA A 142 -15.72 -9.56 -5.35
N GLN A 143 -15.13 -10.27 -6.32
CA GLN A 143 -15.83 -11.27 -7.13
C GLN A 143 -16.18 -12.53 -6.34
N LEU A 144 -15.26 -13.02 -5.49
CA LEU A 144 -15.45 -14.23 -4.70
C LEU A 144 -16.34 -14.03 -3.46
N THR A 145 -16.62 -12.78 -3.08
CA THR A 145 -17.33 -12.44 -1.85
C THR A 145 -18.68 -11.76 -2.15
N GLU A 146 -19.73 -12.23 -1.48
CA GLU A 146 -21.06 -11.60 -1.48
C GLU A 146 -21.00 -10.13 -1.05
N ARG A 147 -21.87 -9.28 -1.61
CA ARG A 147 -21.83 -7.82 -1.43
C ARG A 147 -21.78 -7.40 0.05
N ASP A 148 -22.58 -8.02 0.89
CA ASP A 148 -22.71 -7.68 2.31
C ASP A 148 -21.47 -8.07 3.13
N ASN A 149 -20.72 -9.07 2.66
CA ASN A 149 -19.56 -9.62 3.35
C ASN A 149 -18.21 -9.00 2.88
N ARG A 150 -18.20 -8.25 1.77
CA ARG A 150 -16.98 -7.66 1.17
C ARG A 150 -16.21 -6.74 2.12
N SER A 151 -16.92 -5.90 2.88
CA SER A 151 -16.30 -4.97 3.81
C SER A 151 -15.46 -5.69 4.86
N THR A 152 -16.00 -6.78 5.42
CA THR A 152 -15.34 -7.65 6.39
C THR A 152 -14.11 -8.34 5.79
N ILE A 153 -14.24 -8.91 4.58
CA ILE A 153 -13.11 -9.58 3.91
C ILE A 153 -12.00 -8.59 3.59
N PHE A 154 -12.32 -7.39 3.11
CA PHE A 154 -11.33 -6.34 2.90
C PHE A 154 -10.67 -5.91 4.21
N ALA A 155 -11.42 -5.80 5.31
CA ALA A 155 -10.85 -5.47 6.61
C ALA A 155 -9.81 -6.51 7.06
N TRP A 156 -10.12 -7.81 6.93
CA TRP A 156 -9.18 -8.89 7.26
C TRP A 156 -7.99 -8.96 6.30
N HIS A 157 -8.22 -8.75 5.01
CA HIS A 157 -7.18 -8.65 3.98
C HIS A 157 -6.14 -7.56 4.32
N PHE A 158 -6.57 -6.35 4.70
CA PHE A 158 -5.67 -5.27 5.09
C PHE A 158 -5.02 -5.51 6.47
N THR A 159 -5.76 -6.08 7.41
CA THR A 159 -5.25 -6.31 8.77
C THR A 159 -4.12 -7.35 8.76
N LEU A 160 -4.34 -8.49 8.11
CA LEU A 160 -3.34 -9.56 7.99
C LEU A 160 -2.12 -9.08 7.19
N SER A 161 -2.34 -8.27 6.16
CA SER A 161 -1.28 -7.57 5.42
C SER A 161 -0.41 -6.69 6.33
N GLY A 162 -1.02 -5.85 7.18
CA GLY A 162 -0.29 -4.99 8.10
C GLY A 162 0.51 -5.77 9.16
N LEU A 163 -0.06 -6.86 9.69
CA LEU A 163 0.64 -7.76 10.60
C LEU A 163 1.82 -8.46 9.91
N ALA A 164 1.66 -8.85 8.64
CA ALA A 164 2.73 -9.46 7.87
C ALA A 164 3.91 -8.49 7.67
N ILE A 165 3.66 -7.21 7.37
CA ILE A 165 4.71 -6.17 7.31
C ILE A 165 5.44 -6.07 8.65
N ALA A 166 4.70 -6.01 9.77
CA ALA A 166 5.29 -5.93 11.10
C ALA A 166 6.21 -7.13 11.37
N LEU A 167 5.73 -8.35 11.13
CA LEU A 167 6.52 -9.58 11.26
C LEU A 167 7.71 -9.61 10.30
N GLY A 168 7.55 -9.07 9.10
CA GLY A 168 8.63 -8.85 8.13
C GLY A 168 9.74 -7.96 8.68
N ASN A 169 9.38 -6.81 9.26
CA ASN A 169 10.34 -5.90 9.90
C ASN A 169 11.10 -6.59 11.05
N LEU A 170 10.36 -7.30 11.92
CA LEU A 170 10.94 -8.02 13.05
C LEU A 170 11.92 -9.11 12.56
N SER A 171 11.43 -10.02 11.72
CA SER A 171 12.19 -11.15 11.23
C SER A 171 13.38 -10.71 10.38
N GLY A 172 13.21 -9.71 9.50
CA GLY A 172 14.29 -9.18 8.67
C GLY A 172 15.45 -8.63 9.49
N GLY A 173 15.15 -7.85 10.53
CA GLY A 173 16.16 -7.33 11.45
C GLY A 173 16.90 -8.42 12.21
N TRP A 174 16.16 -9.36 12.81
CA TRP A 174 16.76 -10.43 13.62
C TRP A 174 17.49 -11.49 12.79
N ILE A 175 16.98 -11.85 11.61
CA ILE A 175 17.67 -12.75 10.67
C ILE A 175 18.98 -12.10 10.24
N THR A 176 18.95 -10.83 9.82
CA THR A 176 20.16 -10.10 9.40
C THR A 176 21.19 -10.06 10.53
N ARG A 177 20.77 -9.73 11.75
CA ARG A 177 21.64 -9.73 12.93
C ARG A 177 22.20 -11.12 13.24
N ALA A 178 21.38 -12.16 13.19
CA ALA A 178 21.80 -13.54 13.48
C ALA A 178 22.82 -14.06 12.45
N LEU A 179 22.62 -13.77 11.16
CA LEU A 179 23.56 -14.10 10.10
C LEU A 179 24.93 -13.44 10.36
N GLN A 180 24.94 -12.17 10.77
CA GLN A 180 26.17 -11.44 11.06
C GLN A 180 26.86 -11.91 12.36
N GLN A 181 26.11 -12.02 13.47
CA GLN A 181 26.69 -12.28 14.80
C GLN A 181 26.99 -13.76 15.08
N HIS A 182 26.14 -14.68 14.61
CA HIS A 182 26.29 -16.10 14.93
C HIS A 182 26.98 -16.90 13.81
N LEU A 183 26.72 -16.55 12.55
CA LEU A 183 27.33 -17.23 11.39
C LEU A 183 28.56 -16.49 10.84
N GLY A 184 28.89 -15.30 11.38
CA GLY A 184 30.05 -14.51 10.95
C GLY A 184 29.94 -13.97 9.53
N TRP A 185 28.73 -13.86 8.98
CA TRP A 185 28.53 -13.34 7.63
C TRP A 185 28.87 -11.85 7.57
N THR A 186 29.45 -11.43 6.44
CA THR A 186 29.58 -10.00 6.15
C THR A 186 28.19 -9.35 6.02
N ALA A 187 28.08 -8.05 6.29
CA ALA A 187 26.82 -7.32 6.11
C ALA A 187 26.23 -7.52 4.70
N MET A 188 27.07 -7.45 3.66
CA MET A 188 26.65 -7.66 2.27
C MET A 188 26.09 -9.06 2.03
N SER A 189 26.74 -10.11 2.57
CA SER A 189 26.25 -11.48 2.47
C SER A 189 24.92 -11.66 3.20
N ALA A 190 24.75 -11.04 4.37
CA ALA A 190 23.50 -11.07 5.13
C ALA A 190 22.35 -10.41 4.34
N TYR A 191 22.58 -9.24 3.75
CA TYR A 191 21.60 -8.57 2.91
C TYR A 191 21.20 -9.40 1.68
N ARG A 192 22.18 -10.02 1.00
CA ARG A 192 21.91 -10.95 -0.11
C ARG A 192 21.07 -12.15 0.35
N GLY A 193 21.31 -12.66 1.55
CA GLY A 193 20.49 -13.71 2.17
C GLY A 193 19.02 -13.32 2.30
N ILE A 194 18.72 -12.08 2.69
CA ILE A 194 17.34 -11.57 2.74
C ILE A 194 16.71 -11.51 1.34
N PHE A 195 17.46 -11.12 0.29
CA PHE A 195 16.94 -11.14 -1.09
C PHE A 195 16.75 -12.57 -1.64
N LEU A 196 17.49 -13.56 -1.13
CA LEU A 196 17.20 -14.98 -1.40
C LEU A 196 15.90 -15.43 -0.71
N LEU A 197 15.63 -14.98 0.52
CA LEU A 197 14.33 -15.22 1.17
C LEU A 197 13.18 -14.58 0.39
N TYR A 198 13.39 -13.36 -0.12
CA TYR A 198 12.45 -12.70 -1.02
C TYR A 198 12.16 -13.54 -2.27
N SER A 199 13.21 -14.13 -2.88
CA SER A 199 13.07 -15.03 -4.03
C SER A 199 12.30 -16.32 -3.68
N ALA A 200 12.61 -16.92 -2.53
CA ALA A 200 11.90 -18.11 -2.05
C ALA A 200 10.41 -17.84 -1.80
N ALA A 201 10.07 -16.66 -1.28
CA ALA A 201 8.68 -16.22 -1.12
C ALA A 201 7.97 -16.06 -2.47
N GLY A 202 8.64 -15.51 -3.49
CA GLY A 202 8.12 -15.44 -4.86
C GLY A 202 7.82 -16.82 -5.47
N LEU A 203 8.70 -17.81 -5.25
CA LEU A 203 8.47 -19.19 -5.67
C LEU A 203 7.27 -19.80 -4.96
N PHE A 204 7.17 -19.60 -3.64
CA PHE A 204 6.03 -20.08 -2.87
C PHE A 204 4.71 -19.45 -3.33
N ASN A 205 4.70 -18.14 -3.58
CA ASN A 205 3.53 -17.44 -4.14
C ASN A 205 3.16 -17.93 -5.53
N SER A 206 4.15 -18.30 -6.36
CA SER A 206 3.90 -18.91 -7.67
C SER A 206 3.17 -20.26 -7.53
N VAL A 207 3.59 -21.10 -6.59
CA VAL A 207 2.92 -22.37 -6.26
C VAL A 207 1.49 -22.14 -5.75
N LEU A 208 1.30 -21.17 -4.85
CA LEU A 208 -0.05 -20.81 -4.39
C LEU A 208 -0.94 -20.31 -5.52
N THR A 209 -0.38 -19.58 -6.49
CA THR A 209 -1.12 -19.07 -7.65
C THR A 209 -1.59 -20.21 -8.54
N MET A 210 -0.75 -21.23 -8.75
CA MET A 210 -1.12 -22.44 -9.51
C MET A 210 -2.24 -23.24 -8.83
N ALA A 211 -2.46 -23.05 -7.53
CA ALA A 211 -3.53 -23.70 -6.77
C ALA A 211 -4.86 -22.92 -6.78
N LEU A 212 -4.91 -21.72 -7.37
CA LEU A 212 -6.14 -20.93 -7.50
C LEU A 212 -7.10 -21.61 -8.48
N SER A 213 -8.39 -21.59 -8.16
CA SER A 213 -9.41 -22.14 -9.06
C SER A 213 -9.74 -21.19 -10.22
N VAL A 214 -10.40 -21.70 -11.27
CA VAL A 214 -10.89 -20.90 -12.41
C VAL A 214 -11.86 -19.79 -11.98
N LYS A 215 -12.44 -19.88 -10.77
CA LYS A 215 -13.37 -18.86 -10.23
C LYS A 215 -12.73 -17.49 -10.01
N VAL A 216 -11.40 -17.39 -9.99
CA VAL A 216 -10.68 -16.11 -9.88
C VAL A 216 -10.65 -15.34 -11.21
N GLU A 217 -10.90 -16.02 -12.32
CA GLU A 217 -10.95 -15.41 -13.65
C GLU A 217 -12.29 -14.71 -13.88
N ILE A 218 -12.29 -13.71 -14.76
CA ILE A 218 -13.51 -12.99 -15.12
C ILE A 218 -14.45 -13.97 -15.83
N GLN A 219 -15.61 -14.21 -15.25
CA GLN A 219 -16.68 -14.92 -15.94
C GLN A 219 -17.25 -14.00 -17.01
N ARG A 220 -16.80 -14.16 -18.26
CA ARG A 220 -17.59 -13.71 -19.40
C ARG A 220 -18.87 -14.52 -19.36
N LYS A 221 -20.02 -13.87 -19.09
CA LYS A 221 -21.32 -14.46 -19.41
C LYS A 221 -21.24 -14.86 -20.88
N SER A 222 -21.20 -16.16 -21.13
CA SER A 222 -21.41 -16.69 -22.46
C SER A 222 -22.88 -16.43 -22.77
N ASN A 223 -23.18 -15.49 -23.67
CA ASN A 223 -24.48 -15.47 -24.35
C ASN A 223 -24.54 -16.69 -25.30
N SER A 224 -24.51 -17.90 -24.73
CA SER A 224 -24.66 -19.16 -25.45
C SER A 224 -25.71 -20.02 -24.76
N SER A 225 -26.94 -19.54 -24.82
CA SER A 225 -28.15 -20.38 -24.78
C SER A 225 -29.31 -19.53 -25.33
N ALA A 226 -29.15 -19.06 -26.57
CA ALA A 226 -30.30 -19.00 -27.46
C ALA A 226 -30.43 -20.43 -28.01
N GLU A 227 -31.02 -21.31 -27.21
CA GLU A 227 -31.55 -22.56 -27.75
C GLU A 227 -32.76 -22.17 -28.60
N GLU A 228 -32.69 -22.62 -29.85
CA GLU A 228 -33.74 -22.56 -30.84
C GLU A 228 -35.00 -23.23 -30.29
N GLU A 229 -36.00 -22.45 -29.90
CA GLU A 229 -37.40 -22.90 -29.95
C GLU A 229 -38.18 -22.01 -30.91
N ASP A 230 -38.43 -22.60 -32.06
CA ASP A 230 -39.36 -22.19 -33.10
C ASP A 230 -40.79 -22.25 -32.51
N GLY A 231 -41.47 -21.10 -32.40
CA GLY A 231 -42.77 -21.01 -31.73
C GLY A 231 -43.49 -19.68 -31.94
N LEU A 232 -44.35 -19.66 -32.96
CA LEU A 232 -45.42 -18.71 -33.28
C LEU A 232 -46.04 -17.89 -32.11
N PHE A 233 -46.26 -16.58 -32.36
CA PHE A 233 -47.33 -15.68 -31.87
C PHE A 233 -47.72 -15.70 -30.37
N GLU A 234 -47.53 -14.56 -29.69
CA GLU A 234 -48.63 -13.74 -29.13
C GLU A 234 -48.13 -12.38 -28.63
N MET A 235 -48.95 -11.34 -28.83
CA MET A 235 -48.71 -9.99 -28.30
C MET A 235 -49.07 -9.94 -26.81
N GLY A 236 -48.19 -9.36 -26.00
CA GLY A 236 -48.47 -8.97 -24.61
C GLY A 236 -47.46 -7.94 -24.14
N GLU A 237 -47.95 -6.76 -23.78
CA GLU A 237 -47.18 -5.68 -23.14
C GLU A 237 -46.72 -6.15 -21.74
N GLU A 238 -45.43 -6.05 -21.44
CA GLU A 238 -44.94 -5.86 -20.07
C GLU A 238 -43.51 -5.27 -20.11
N GLU A 239 -43.31 -4.22 -19.32
CA GLU A 239 -42.09 -3.43 -19.20
C GLU A 239 -40.97 -4.27 -18.54
N ASP A 240 -39.83 -4.41 -19.21
CA ASP A 240 -38.61 -4.92 -18.57
C ASP A 240 -37.40 -4.02 -18.88
N GLU A 241 -36.78 -3.56 -17.78
CA GLU A 241 -35.60 -2.71 -17.73
C GLU A 241 -34.44 -3.33 -18.53
N VAL A 242 -34.07 -2.67 -19.62
CA VAL A 242 -32.83 -2.93 -20.34
C VAL A 242 -31.65 -2.54 -19.44
N VAL A 243 -31.03 -3.53 -18.80
CA VAL A 243 -29.70 -3.38 -18.17
C VAL A 243 -28.70 -3.12 -19.28
N GLU A 244 -28.42 -1.84 -19.55
CA GLU A 244 -27.44 -1.36 -20.54
C GLU A 244 -26.07 -2.01 -20.32
N GLU A 245 -25.63 -2.79 -21.29
CA GLU A 245 -24.24 -3.23 -21.43
C GLU A 245 -23.32 -2.04 -21.71
N THR A 246 -22.33 -1.89 -20.83
CA THR A 246 -20.98 -1.35 -21.03
C THR A 246 -20.76 -0.52 -22.31
N LYS A 247 -21.02 0.79 -22.22
CA LYS A 247 -20.53 1.75 -23.23
C LYS A 247 -19.00 1.80 -23.22
N GLU A 248 -18.48 1.56 -24.42
CA GLU A 248 -17.15 1.87 -24.91
C GLU A 248 -16.66 3.24 -24.44
N THR A 249 -15.33 3.40 -24.44
CA THR A 249 -14.54 4.62 -24.22
C THR A 249 -15.15 5.91 -24.78
N THR A 250 -16.18 6.45 -24.13
CA THR A 250 -16.50 7.87 -24.17
C THR A 250 -15.37 8.59 -23.47
N ALA A 251 -14.73 9.53 -24.15
CA ALA A 251 -13.87 10.52 -23.52
C ALA A 251 -14.55 10.97 -22.22
N LEU A 252 -13.86 10.88 -21.09
CA LEU A 252 -14.40 11.25 -19.77
C LEU A 252 -14.76 12.75 -19.78
N VAL A 253 -15.95 13.08 -20.24
CA VAL A 253 -16.48 14.45 -20.21
C VAL A 253 -17.00 14.69 -18.81
N PHE A 254 -16.09 14.99 -17.89
CA PHE A 254 -16.45 15.43 -16.56
C PHE A 254 -17.20 16.76 -16.62
N SER A 255 -18.22 16.91 -15.76
CA SER A 255 -18.85 18.21 -15.54
C SER A 255 -17.80 19.26 -15.08
N PRO A 256 -17.99 20.56 -15.34
CA PRO A 256 -17.10 21.61 -14.83
C PRO A 256 -16.91 21.55 -13.31
N GLU A 257 -17.95 21.16 -12.57
CA GLU A 257 -17.90 20.97 -11.13
C GLU A 257 -16.99 19.79 -10.74
N THR A 258 -17.15 18.64 -11.40
CA THR A 258 -16.30 17.45 -11.19
C THR A 258 -14.84 17.76 -11.52
N LYS A 259 -14.58 18.51 -12.59
CA LYS A 259 -13.21 18.96 -12.94
C LYS A 259 -12.58 19.79 -11.81
N ARG A 260 -13.35 20.70 -11.21
CA ARG A 260 -12.88 21.51 -10.05
C ARG A 260 -12.60 20.62 -8.84
N LYS A 261 -13.48 19.67 -8.53
CA LYS A 261 -13.30 18.69 -7.45
C LYS A 261 -12.03 17.86 -7.65
N VAL A 262 -11.82 17.35 -8.86
CA VAL A 262 -10.62 16.58 -9.25
C VAL A 262 -9.36 17.40 -9.05
N TRP A 263 -9.32 18.64 -9.54
CA TRP A 263 -8.16 19.52 -9.37
C TRP A 263 -7.84 19.80 -7.91
N LEU A 264 -8.85 20.15 -7.10
CA LEU A 264 -8.66 20.44 -5.68
C LEU A 264 -8.16 19.20 -4.92
N LEU A 265 -8.81 18.04 -5.10
CA LEU A 265 -8.42 16.80 -4.44
C LEU A 265 -7.04 16.33 -4.91
N SER A 266 -6.71 16.47 -6.19
CA SER A 266 -5.39 16.12 -6.73
C SER A 266 -4.29 16.99 -6.14
N ALA A 267 -4.52 18.30 -6.01
CA ALA A 267 -3.56 19.20 -5.37
C ALA A 267 -3.34 18.83 -3.90
N LEU A 268 -4.42 18.62 -3.14
CA LEU A 268 -4.34 18.28 -1.72
C LEU A 268 -3.65 16.92 -1.50
N PHE A 269 -4.12 15.86 -2.18
CA PHE A 269 -3.50 14.54 -2.04
C PHE A 269 -2.09 14.48 -2.64
N GLY A 270 -1.78 15.31 -3.64
CA GLY A 270 -0.43 15.47 -4.15
C GLY A 270 0.52 15.98 -3.07
N VAL A 271 0.13 17.00 -2.30
CA VAL A 271 0.93 17.52 -1.18
C VAL A 271 1.12 16.48 -0.08
N ASP A 272 0.05 15.79 0.32
CA ASP A 272 0.09 14.68 1.30
C ASP A 272 1.07 13.57 0.85
N ASN A 273 0.99 13.17 -0.43
CA ASN A 273 1.81 12.07 -0.95
C ASN A 273 3.26 12.51 -1.21
N LEU A 274 3.51 13.78 -1.56
CA LEU A 274 4.87 14.34 -1.59
C LEU A 274 5.52 14.30 -0.21
N SER A 275 4.79 14.66 0.85
CA SER A 275 5.25 14.54 2.23
C SER A 275 5.64 13.09 2.56
N ALA A 276 4.75 12.13 2.29
CA ALA A 276 5.02 10.71 2.49
C ALA A 276 6.22 10.21 1.66
N GLY A 277 6.44 10.78 0.47
CA GLY A 277 7.56 10.48 -0.41
C GLY A 277 8.90 11.00 0.08
N LEU A 278 8.95 12.08 0.86
CA LEU A 278 10.21 12.61 1.41
C LEU A 278 10.80 11.68 2.46
N VAL A 279 9.95 10.94 3.19
CA VAL A 279 10.39 10.13 4.32
C VAL A 279 9.82 8.71 4.25
N PRO A 280 10.11 7.94 3.17
CA PRO A 280 9.72 6.53 3.10
C PRO A 280 10.46 5.72 4.18
N VAL A 281 9.94 4.53 4.48
CA VAL A 281 10.49 3.64 5.53
C VAL A 281 11.99 3.43 5.39
N SER A 282 12.48 3.15 4.17
CA SER A 282 13.90 2.93 3.90
C SER A 282 14.80 4.14 4.21
N ILE A 283 14.26 5.37 4.10
CA ILE A 283 14.95 6.62 4.47
C ILE A 283 14.92 6.83 5.98
N ILE A 284 13.81 6.49 6.65
CA ILE A 284 13.76 6.52 8.13
C ILE A 284 14.81 5.55 8.69
N VAL A 285 14.89 4.33 8.14
CA VAL A 285 15.92 3.36 8.53
C VAL A 285 17.31 3.95 8.34
N TYR A 286 17.59 4.51 7.16
CA TYR A 286 18.89 5.15 6.86
C TYR A 286 19.23 6.30 7.82
N PHE A 287 18.25 7.12 8.17
CA PHE A 287 18.42 8.20 9.14
C PHE A 287 18.82 7.65 10.52
N PHE A 288 18.11 6.63 11.01
CA PHE A 288 18.36 6.04 12.32
C PHE A 288 19.69 5.28 12.37
N THR A 289 20.07 4.54 11.32
CA THR A 289 21.38 3.88 11.23
C THR A 289 22.51 4.92 11.25
N THR A 290 22.37 5.99 10.48
CA THR A 290 23.43 7.00 10.33
C THR A 290 23.57 7.87 11.57
N LYS A 291 22.46 8.25 12.21
CA LYS A 291 22.49 9.13 13.38
C LYS A 291 22.83 8.38 14.68
N PHE A 292 22.23 7.21 14.88
CA PHE A 292 22.30 6.50 16.18
C PHE A 292 23.14 5.22 16.14
N HIS A 293 23.63 4.80 14.97
CA HIS A 293 24.47 3.60 14.81
C HIS A 293 23.82 2.33 15.41
N VAL A 294 22.49 2.24 15.26
CA VAL A 294 21.70 1.10 15.76
C VAL A 294 21.81 -0.10 14.84
N ASP A 295 21.83 -1.29 15.43
CA ASP A 295 21.85 -2.55 14.70
C ASP A 295 20.49 -2.89 14.06
N GLU A 296 20.51 -3.81 13.11
CA GLU A 296 19.36 -4.23 12.31
C GLU A 296 18.26 -4.89 13.15
N GLY A 297 18.62 -5.62 14.21
CA GLY A 297 17.64 -6.22 15.13
C GLY A 297 16.86 -5.16 15.91
N THR A 298 17.55 -4.13 16.39
CA THR A 298 16.93 -2.98 17.07
C THR A 298 16.02 -2.18 16.13
N LEU A 299 16.41 -2.01 14.87
CA LEU A 299 15.57 -1.41 13.84
C LEU A 299 14.35 -2.29 13.55
N GLY A 300 14.54 -3.61 13.44
CA GLY A 300 13.46 -4.56 13.24
C GLY A 300 12.41 -4.47 14.35
N ASN A 301 12.82 -4.43 15.62
CA ASN A 301 11.92 -4.22 16.76
C ASN A 301 11.18 -2.87 16.68
N THR A 302 11.86 -1.82 16.24
CA THR A 302 11.28 -0.48 16.10
C THR A 302 10.19 -0.48 15.04
N PHE A 303 10.48 -0.98 13.85
CA PHE A 303 9.51 -1.00 12.74
C PHE A 303 8.42 -2.06 12.91
N PHE A 304 8.68 -3.15 13.64
CA PHE A 304 7.62 -4.04 14.13
C PHE A 304 6.62 -3.27 15.00
N THR A 305 7.12 -2.51 15.97
CA THR A 305 6.28 -1.75 16.90
C THR A 305 5.48 -0.68 16.17
N THR A 306 6.10 0.08 15.26
CA THR A 306 5.40 1.11 14.49
C THR A 306 4.32 0.52 13.58
N SER A 307 4.61 -0.57 12.86
CA SER A 307 3.65 -1.25 12.00
C SER A 307 2.51 -1.89 12.80
N PHE A 308 2.81 -2.51 13.94
CA PHE A 308 1.81 -3.12 14.81
C PHE A 308 0.85 -2.08 15.40
N VAL A 309 1.38 -0.99 15.96
CA VAL A 309 0.56 0.11 16.49
C VAL A 309 -0.25 0.76 15.39
N ALA A 310 0.34 1.01 14.22
CA ALA A 310 -0.37 1.54 13.05
C ALA A 310 -1.56 0.66 12.62
N ALA A 311 -1.41 -0.66 12.62
CA ALA A 311 -2.48 -1.58 12.28
C ALA A 311 -3.67 -1.49 13.27
N ILE A 312 -3.38 -1.44 14.57
CA ILE A 312 -4.39 -1.25 15.62
C ILE A 312 -5.08 0.11 15.48
N SER A 313 -4.30 1.17 15.27
CA SER A 313 -4.80 2.54 15.10
C SER A 313 -5.77 2.68 13.93
N ASN A 314 -5.52 1.98 12.81
CA ASN A 314 -6.40 2.01 11.66
C ASN A 314 -7.79 1.42 11.95
N ILE A 315 -7.90 0.42 12.83
CA ILE A 315 -9.20 -0.11 13.27
C ILE A 315 -9.97 0.95 14.07
N VAL A 316 -9.28 1.67 14.95
CA VAL A 316 -9.85 2.72 15.79
C VAL A 316 -10.36 3.91 14.97
N ALA A 317 -9.71 4.22 13.84
CA ALA A 317 -10.04 5.32 12.95
C ALA A 317 -11.53 5.38 12.53
N GLY A 318 -12.14 4.23 12.18
CA GLY A 318 -13.54 4.18 11.78
C GLY A 318 -14.51 4.60 12.90
N SER A 319 -14.16 4.28 14.15
CA SER A 319 -14.94 4.71 15.32
C SER A 319 -14.85 6.21 15.56
N LEU A 320 -13.66 6.80 15.38
CA LEU A 320 -13.49 8.25 15.49
C LEU A 320 -14.25 8.98 14.37
N ALA A 321 -14.20 8.46 13.14
CA ALA A 321 -14.92 9.01 11.99
C ALA A 321 -16.43 9.11 12.25
N ARG A 322 -17.04 8.07 12.84
CA ARG A 322 -18.47 8.10 13.20
C ARG A 322 -18.81 9.16 14.25
N ARG A 323 -17.86 9.48 15.16
CA ARG A 323 -18.10 10.42 16.26
C ARG A 323 -17.81 11.87 15.88
N PHE A 324 -16.75 12.11 15.12
CA PHE A 324 -16.25 13.46 14.82
C PHE A 324 -16.45 13.88 13.36
N GLY A 325 -16.83 12.95 12.48
CA GLY A 325 -16.87 13.15 11.03
C GLY A 325 -15.55 12.79 10.34
N ASN A 326 -15.62 12.43 9.06
CA ASN A 326 -14.47 11.92 8.29
C ASN A 326 -13.31 12.94 8.21
N ILE A 327 -13.59 14.16 7.75
CA ILE A 327 -12.56 15.20 7.52
C ILE A 327 -11.90 15.62 8.84
N ARG A 328 -12.70 15.86 9.90
CA ARG A 328 -12.16 16.23 11.23
C ARG A 328 -11.31 15.11 11.82
N THR A 329 -11.71 13.86 11.63
CA THR A 329 -10.93 12.70 12.11
C THR A 329 -9.58 12.60 11.38
N MET A 330 -9.56 12.81 10.05
CA MET A 330 -8.31 12.85 9.29
C MET A 330 -7.39 13.95 9.84
N ALA A 331 -7.87 15.19 9.89
CA ALA A 331 -7.02 16.32 10.28
C ALA A 331 -6.56 16.26 11.75
N PHE A 332 -7.42 15.87 12.70
CA PHE A 332 -7.04 15.81 14.12
C PHE A 332 -6.09 14.66 14.45
N THR A 333 -5.98 13.65 13.60
CA THR A 333 -4.99 12.57 13.75
C THR A 333 -3.72 12.88 12.99
N HIS A 334 -3.80 13.50 11.82
CA HIS A 334 -2.64 13.83 11.00
C HIS A 334 -1.87 15.07 11.47
N LEU A 335 -2.53 16.09 12.02
CA LEU A 335 -1.85 17.31 12.44
C LEU A 335 -0.85 17.06 13.60
N PRO A 336 -1.18 16.28 14.66
CA PRO A 336 -0.19 15.87 15.65
C PRO A 336 0.94 15.02 15.03
N SER A 337 0.59 14.11 14.11
CA SER A 337 1.58 13.30 13.38
C SER A 337 2.59 14.17 12.63
N ALA A 338 2.13 15.24 11.98
CA ALA A 338 2.93 16.15 11.20
C ALA A 338 3.96 16.88 12.09
N ILE A 339 3.53 17.31 13.28
CA ILE A 339 4.40 17.91 14.30
C ILE A 339 5.42 16.89 14.78
N PHE A 340 4.98 15.68 15.17
CA PHE A 340 5.90 14.63 15.62
C PHE A 340 6.91 14.26 14.54
N LEU A 341 6.50 14.18 13.27
CA LEU A 341 7.37 13.86 12.14
C LEU A 341 8.49 14.90 12.00
N ALA A 342 8.14 16.20 12.07
CA ALA A 342 9.13 17.28 12.04
C ALA A 342 10.09 17.23 13.25
N LEU A 343 9.64 16.70 14.38
CA LEU A 343 10.45 16.56 15.60
C LEU A 343 11.29 15.28 15.66
N VAL A 344 11.06 14.28 14.80
CA VAL A 344 11.85 13.02 14.78
C VAL A 344 13.36 13.27 14.77
N PRO A 345 13.91 14.23 14.00
CA PRO A 345 15.34 14.45 13.98
C PRO A 345 15.92 15.18 15.19
N LEU A 346 15.09 15.75 16.07
CA LEU A 346 15.54 16.62 17.16
C LEU A 346 16.27 15.85 18.28
N PRO A 347 15.77 14.73 18.80
CA PRO A 347 16.40 14.06 19.94
C PRO A 347 17.79 13.52 19.62
N SER A 348 18.73 13.69 20.56
CA SER A 348 20.06 13.06 20.52
C SER A 348 20.06 11.63 21.07
N ASN A 349 18.99 11.22 21.75
CA ASN A 349 18.83 9.88 22.32
C ASN A 349 17.88 9.05 21.45
N PHE A 350 18.33 7.86 21.04
CA PHE A 350 17.59 6.92 20.21
C PHE A 350 16.21 6.58 20.78
N GLN A 351 16.07 6.39 22.10
CA GLN A 351 14.81 6.00 22.73
C GLN A 351 13.73 7.07 22.58
N PHE A 352 14.11 8.34 22.71
CA PHE A 352 13.20 9.46 22.49
C PHE A 352 12.82 9.60 21.01
N ALA A 353 13.80 9.52 20.09
CA ALA A 353 13.52 9.54 18.66
C ALA A 353 12.59 8.38 18.24
N ARG A 354 12.81 7.19 18.79
CA ARG A 354 11.95 6.01 18.61
C ARG A 354 10.54 6.23 19.14
N ALA A 355 10.39 6.81 20.34
CA ALA A 355 9.08 7.09 20.91
C ALA A 355 8.28 8.09 20.06
N ILE A 356 8.94 9.16 19.56
CA ILE A 356 8.32 10.12 18.63
C ILE A 356 7.92 9.40 17.33
N LEU A 357 8.79 8.56 16.77
CA LEU A 357 8.47 7.80 15.56
C LEU A 357 7.26 6.87 15.75
N ILE A 358 7.14 6.20 16.89
CA ILE A 358 5.97 5.38 17.23
C ILE A 358 4.72 6.26 17.30
N ALA A 359 4.81 7.45 17.90
CA ALA A 359 3.69 8.40 17.96
C ALA A 359 3.25 8.88 16.56
N VAL A 360 4.21 9.13 15.64
CA VAL A 360 3.93 9.40 14.23
C VAL A 360 3.10 8.26 13.64
N PHE A 361 3.63 7.04 13.63
CA PHE A 361 2.96 5.89 12.98
C PHE A 361 1.62 5.51 13.62
N CYS A 362 1.47 5.76 14.93
CA CYS A 362 0.21 5.60 15.63
C CYS A 362 -0.88 6.51 15.06
N THR A 363 -0.52 7.71 14.62
CA THR A 363 -1.49 8.76 14.26
C THR A 363 -1.63 8.96 12.75
N THR A 364 -0.56 8.79 11.96
CA THR A 364 -0.59 8.96 10.49
C THR A 364 -1.52 7.96 9.79
N LYS A 365 -1.70 6.75 10.34
CA LYS A 365 -2.48 5.69 9.67
C LYS A 365 -3.97 5.72 9.98
N MET A 366 -4.44 6.70 10.75
CA MET A 366 -5.83 6.82 11.18
C MET A 366 -6.75 7.51 10.16
N ASP A 367 -6.34 7.64 8.90
CA ASP A 367 -7.10 8.30 7.85
C ASP A 367 -7.60 7.37 6.75
N MET A 368 -7.12 6.12 6.68
CA MET A 368 -7.45 5.26 5.52
C MET A 368 -8.95 5.02 5.39
N ALA A 369 -9.62 4.68 6.49
CA ALA A 369 -11.08 4.51 6.51
C ALA A 369 -11.84 5.84 6.33
N PRO A 370 -11.55 6.91 7.11
CA PRO A 370 -12.19 8.21 6.94
C PRO A 370 -12.05 8.81 5.52
N ARG A 371 -10.85 8.72 4.91
CA ARG A 371 -10.56 9.24 3.57
C ARG A 371 -11.40 8.53 2.51
N THR A 372 -11.48 7.21 2.59
CA THR A 372 -12.28 6.40 1.66
C THR A 372 -13.77 6.75 1.78
N ALA A 373 -14.28 6.88 3.00
CA ALA A 373 -15.66 7.27 3.25
C ALA A 373 -15.96 8.70 2.77
N PHE A 374 -15.04 9.65 3.02
CA PHE A 374 -15.16 11.03 2.52
C PHE A 374 -15.26 11.08 1.00
N LEU A 375 -14.35 10.42 0.29
CA LEU A 375 -14.35 10.41 -1.17
C LEU A 375 -15.59 9.73 -1.75
N ALA A 376 -16.08 8.68 -1.08
CA ALA A 376 -17.34 8.05 -1.46
C ALA A 376 -18.54 8.98 -1.27
N SER A 377 -18.54 9.84 -0.24
CA SER A 377 -19.62 10.82 -0.05
C SER A 377 -19.50 12.06 -0.95
N TYR A 378 -18.29 12.42 -1.38
CA TYR A 378 -18.04 13.68 -2.10
C TYR A 378 -18.08 13.54 -3.63
N ILE A 379 -17.84 12.33 -4.14
CA ILE A 379 -17.81 12.02 -5.58
C ILE A 379 -18.91 10.99 -5.89
N SER A 380 -19.71 11.32 -6.91
CA SER A 380 -20.79 10.46 -7.44
C SER A 380 -20.26 9.09 -7.84
N ALA A 381 -21.08 8.05 -7.71
CA ALA A 381 -20.64 6.67 -7.91
C ALA A 381 -20.17 6.43 -9.36
N GLU A 382 -20.80 7.10 -10.32
CA GLU A 382 -20.57 6.99 -11.76
C GLU A 382 -19.19 7.53 -12.16
N GLU A 383 -18.74 8.62 -11.52
CA GLU A 383 -17.46 9.27 -11.84
C GLU A 383 -16.32 8.81 -10.91
N ARG A 384 -16.65 8.19 -9.77
CA ARG A 384 -15.70 7.88 -8.70
C ARG A 384 -14.48 7.09 -9.16
N THR A 385 -14.67 6.05 -9.94
CA THR A 385 -13.57 5.19 -10.41
C THR A 385 -12.56 6.00 -11.23
N ALA A 386 -13.05 6.81 -12.17
CA ALA A 386 -12.19 7.64 -13.02
C ALA A 386 -11.47 8.73 -12.22
N VAL A 387 -12.19 9.41 -11.31
CA VAL A 387 -11.61 10.43 -10.43
C VAL A 387 -10.54 9.83 -9.51
N MET A 388 -10.79 8.66 -8.92
CA MET A 388 -9.81 7.95 -8.10
C MET A 388 -8.58 7.54 -8.90
N GLY A 389 -8.75 7.12 -10.16
CA GLY A 389 -7.64 6.84 -11.08
C GLY A 389 -6.72 8.05 -11.25
N ILE A 390 -7.28 9.22 -11.58
CA ILE A 390 -6.52 10.47 -11.76
C ILE A 390 -5.80 10.87 -10.46
N ILE A 391 -6.53 10.89 -9.34
CA ILE A 391 -5.95 11.22 -8.02
C ILE A 391 -4.80 10.26 -7.69
N ASN A 392 -4.95 8.96 -7.95
CA ASN A 392 -3.92 7.99 -7.65
C ASN A 392 -2.65 8.20 -8.49
N VAL A 393 -2.79 8.54 -9.77
CA VAL A 393 -1.64 8.90 -10.62
C VAL A 393 -0.89 10.10 -10.06
N VAL A 394 -1.62 11.16 -9.68
CA VAL A 394 -1.02 12.37 -9.07
C VAL A 394 -0.31 12.02 -7.78
N LYS A 395 -0.94 11.23 -6.90
CA LYS A 395 -0.35 10.79 -5.64
C LYS A 395 0.96 10.04 -5.83
N ILE A 396 1.00 9.06 -6.73
CA ILE A 396 2.21 8.26 -6.96
C ILE A 396 3.31 9.12 -7.56
N PHE A 397 2.99 9.98 -8.53
CA PHE A 397 3.97 10.91 -9.11
C PHE A 397 4.54 11.86 -8.04
N SER A 398 3.69 12.49 -7.23
CA SER A 398 4.11 13.35 -6.12
C SER A 398 4.98 12.60 -5.10
N GLN A 399 4.59 11.38 -4.73
CA GLN A 399 5.37 10.55 -3.81
C GLN A 399 6.76 10.20 -4.37
N SER A 400 6.85 9.93 -5.67
CA SER A 400 8.11 9.53 -6.29
C SER A 400 9.19 10.62 -6.27
N ILE A 401 8.82 11.90 -6.19
CA ILE A 401 9.79 13.02 -6.17
C ILE A 401 10.58 13.04 -4.86
N GLY A 402 9.94 12.67 -3.76
CA GLY A 402 10.50 12.85 -2.41
C GLY A 402 11.84 12.15 -2.14
N PRO A 403 12.06 10.88 -2.53
CA PRO A 403 13.31 10.21 -2.20
C PRO A 403 14.55 10.83 -2.85
N THR A 404 14.46 11.34 -4.08
CA THR A 404 15.56 12.08 -4.73
C THR A 404 15.89 13.37 -3.98
N VAL A 405 14.86 14.13 -3.58
CA VAL A 405 15.03 15.35 -2.77
C VAL A 405 15.71 15.02 -1.43
N THR A 406 15.29 13.94 -0.78
CA THR A 406 15.90 13.49 0.47
C THR A 406 17.33 12.97 0.27
N GLY A 407 17.61 12.27 -0.82
CA GLY A 407 18.96 11.87 -1.20
C GLY A 407 19.90 13.07 -1.39
N LEU A 408 19.39 14.16 -1.97
CA LEU A 408 20.13 15.42 -2.12
C LEU A 408 20.41 16.09 -0.77
N PHE A 409 19.45 16.09 0.15
CA PHE A 409 19.71 16.60 1.51
C PHE A 409 20.68 15.72 2.28
N ALA A 410 20.57 14.40 2.14
CA ALA A 410 21.47 13.43 2.75
C ALA A 410 22.91 13.60 2.25
N SER A 411 23.12 13.85 0.94
CA SER A 411 24.46 14.08 0.38
C SER A 411 25.17 15.31 0.97
N HIS A 412 24.42 16.24 1.57
CA HIS A 412 24.95 17.42 2.25
C HIS A 412 24.91 17.31 3.79
N GLY A 413 24.62 16.11 4.33
CA GLY A 413 24.50 15.89 5.78
C GLY A 413 23.26 16.54 6.42
N LYS A 414 22.27 16.94 5.62
CA LYS A 414 21.08 17.70 6.04
C LYS A 414 19.77 16.91 5.91
N ILE A 415 19.82 15.59 6.00
CA ILE A 415 18.64 14.70 5.91
C ILE A 415 17.49 15.08 6.85
N TRP A 416 17.77 15.73 7.98
CA TRP A 416 16.75 16.22 8.91
C TRP A 416 15.77 17.21 8.25
N LEU A 417 16.19 17.95 7.22
CA LEU A 417 15.33 18.86 6.46
C LEU A 417 14.16 18.11 5.81
N SER A 418 14.35 16.87 5.36
CA SER A 418 13.27 16.05 4.78
C SER A 418 12.13 15.83 5.77
N PHE A 419 12.46 15.54 7.03
CA PHE A 419 11.47 15.31 8.07
C PHE A 419 10.70 16.59 8.42
N VAL A 420 11.39 17.72 8.52
CA VAL A 420 10.77 19.02 8.80
C VAL A 420 9.87 19.45 7.64
N ILE A 421 10.35 19.37 6.40
CA ILE A 421 9.57 19.73 5.21
C ILE A 421 8.37 18.78 5.07
N ALA A 422 8.55 17.47 5.29
CA ALA A 422 7.44 16.52 5.26
C ALA A 422 6.37 16.85 6.31
N GLY A 423 6.78 17.15 7.55
CA GLY A 423 5.85 17.59 8.60
C GLY A 423 5.11 18.88 8.22
N VAL A 424 5.80 19.88 7.68
CA VAL A 424 5.15 21.13 7.22
C VAL A 424 4.16 20.88 6.08
N LEU A 425 4.55 20.08 5.08
CA LEU A 425 3.66 19.73 3.96
C LEU A 425 2.41 18.97 4.45
N GLN A 426 2.59 18.00 5.35
CA GLN A 426 1.47 17.25 5.92
C GLN A 426 0.53 18.15 6.72
N ALA A 427 1.06 19.00 7.61
CA ALA A 427 0.26 19.97 8.35
C ALA A 427 -0.47 20.95 7.43
N SER A 428 0.18 21.40 6.34
CA SER A 428 -0.44 22.29 5.36
C SER A 428 -1.61 21.63 4.62
N TYR A 429 -1.48 20.34 4.29
CA TYR A 429 -2.56 19.54 3.71
C TYR A 429 -3.73 19.41 4.69
N ASP A 430 -3.48 19.09 5.96
CA ASP A 430 -4.54 18.93 6.97
C ASP A 430 -5.32 20.21 7.21
N LEU A 431 -4.62 21.34 7.32
CA LEU A 431 -5.23 22.66 7.49
C LEU A 431 -6.03 23.06 6.24
N ALA A 432 -5.52 22.76 5.04
CA ALA A 432 -6.24 23.02 3.80
C ALA A 432 -7.49 22.13 3.66
N MET A 433 -7.41 20.84 4.03
CA MET A 433 -8.55 19.93 4.08
C MET A 433 -9.63 20.45 5.04
N LEU A 434 -9.24 20.89 6.24
CA LEU A 434 -10.17 21.53 7.18
C LEU A 434 -10.78 22.79 6.58
N TYR A 435 -9.97 23.69 6.05
CA TYR A 435 -10.44 24.95 5.48
C TYR A 435 -11.47 24.72 4.36
N PHE A 436 -11.12 23.96 3.31
CA PHE A 436 -11.98 23.80 2.13
C PHE A 436 -13.24 22.98 2.39
N PHE A 437 -13.20 22.00 3.29
CA PHE A 437 -14.31 21.05 3.46
C PHE A 437 -15.09 21.17 4.77
N THR A 438 -14.67 22.01 5.72
CA THR A 438 -15.50 22.32 6.90
C THR A 438 -16.20 23.67 6.82
N THR A 439 -15.61 24.66 6.14
CA THR A 439 -16.29 25.95 5.90
C THR A 439 -17.39 25.87 4.85
N ALA A 440 -17.29 24.90 3.92
CA ALA A 440 -18.33 24.64 2.93
C ALA A 440 -19.62 24.07 3.53
N VAL A 441 -19.55 23.38 4.69
CA VAL A 441 -20.71 22.78 5.38
C VAL A 441 -21.45 23.79 6.26
N SER A 442 -20.87 24.97 6.52
CA SER A 442 -21.56 26.05 7.26
C SER A 442 -22.37 27.00 6.37
N VAL A 443 -22.39 26.79 5.04
CA VAL A 443 -23.06 27.69 4.07
C VAL A 443 -24.06 26.94 3.16
N SER A 444 -24.27 25.64 3.37
CA SER A 444 -25.34 24.84 2.75
C SER A 444 -26.27 24.32 3.83
#